data_AF-A0A3L6FP16-F1
#
_entry.id   AF-A0A3L6FP16-F1
#
_cell.length_a   1.000
_cell.length_b   1.000
_cell.length_c   1.000
_cell.angle_alpha   90.00
_cell.angle_beta   90.00
_cell.angle_gamma   90.00
#
_symmetry.space_group_name_H-M   'P 1'
#
loop_
_entity.id
_entity.type
_entity.pdbx_description
1 polymer ?
#
loop_
_entity_poly.entity_id
_entity_poly.type
_entity_poly.pdbx_seq_one_letter_code
_entity_poly.pdbx_strand_id
1 'polypeptide(L)'
;MWPIMTIAILAAVVGSQAVITGTFSMIKQCASLGCFPRVKIIHTSAKVHGQIYIPEINWIMMILCLAVTIGFRNTKHLGNASGLAIITVMLVTTCLMSLVIVLCWHKSIFLAIGFILFFGTIEALYLSAALIKFREGAWVPIVLAPIFILIMCVWHYGTIKKYEFDVESKVSINWLLGLSLNLGIVRVRGIGLIHTELETDIPAIFSHFVTNLRAHLPRFLFHFILYFFTLYCMRFKVL
;
A
#
# COMPACT_ATOMS: atom_id res chain seq x y z
N MET A 1 -11.86 -33.21 26.41
CA MET A 1 -11.51 -32.86 25.01
C MET A 1 -12.35 -31.73 24.43
N TRP A 2 -13.68 -31.73 24.61
CA TRP A 2 -14.57 -30.64 24.19
C TRP A 2 -14.10 -29.20 24.50
N PRO A 3 -13.66 -28.85 25.73
CA PRO A 3 -13.22 -27.48 26.01
C PRO A 3 -11.95 -27.07 25.24
N ILE A 4 -11.05 -28.02 24.97
CA ILE A 4 -9.81 -27.76 24.22
C ILE A 4 -10.12 -27.46 22.75
N MET A 5 -11.11 -28.15 22.16
CA MET A 5 -11.54 -27.87 20.79
C MET A 5 -12.16 -26.48 20.66
N THR A 6 -12.98 -26.06 21.63
CA THR A 6 -13.56 -24.71 21.65
C THR A 6 -12.48 -23.64 21.69
N ILE A 7 -11.48 -23.80 22.57
CA ILE A 7 -10.36 -22.86 22.67
C ILE A 7 -9.54 -22.83 21.38
N ALA A 8 -9.28 -23.99 20.76
CA ALA A 8 -8.55 -24.07 19.51
C ALA A 8 -9.26 -23.34 18.35
N ILE A 9 -10.60 -23.47 18.24
CA ILE A 9 -11.40 -22.77 17.23
C ILE A 9 -11.35 -21.26 17.48
N LEU A 10 -11.52 -20.82 18.73
CA LEU A 10 -11.43 -19.40 19.09
C LEU A 10 -10.06 -18.82 18.75
N ALA A 11 -8.97 -19.55 19.05
CA ALA A 11 -7.62 -19.15 18.69
C ALA A 11 -7.42 -19.05 17.17
N ALA A 12 -7.98 -19.99 16.38
CA ALA A 12 -7.92 -19.94 14.92
C ALA A 12 -8.67 -18.72 14.35
N VAL A 13 -9.82 -18.36 14.93
CA VAL A 13 -10.57 -17.15 14.54
C VAL A 13 -9.76 -15.89 14.84
N VAL A 14 -9.19 -15.77 16.03
CA VAL A 14 -8.35 -14.61 16.41
C VAL A 14 -7.12 -14.51 15.52
N GLY A 15 -6.44 -15.62 15.25
CA GLY A 15 -5.29 -15.66 14.34
C GLY A 15 -5.65 -15.21 12.93
N SER A 16 -6.79 -15.66 12.39
CA SER A 16 -7.28 -15.25 11.07
C SER A 16 -7.55 -13.74 11.01
N GLN A 17 -8.17 -13.18 12.06
CA GLN A 17 -8.43 -11.74 12.14
C GLN A 17 -7.14 -10.90 12.21
N ALA A 18 -6.13 -11.38 12.92
CA ALA A 18 -4.82 -10.73 12.97
C ALA A 18 -4.15 -10.68 11.60
N VAL A 19 -4.21 -11.77 10.83
CA VAL A 19 -3.66 -11.82 9.46
C VAL A 19 -4.38 -10.84 8.53
N ILE A 20 -5.72 -10.84 8.53
CA ILE A 20 -6.52 -9.94 7.68
C ILE A 20 -6.18 -8.47 7.97
N THR A 21 -6.15 -8.10 9.26
CA THR A 21 -5.83 -6.74 9.69
C THR A 21 -4.38 -6.35 9.34
N GLY A 22 -3.44 -7.28 9.50
CA GLY A 22 -2.05 -7.11 9.09
C GLY A 22 -1.91 -6.87 7.59
N THR A 23 -2.63 -7.63 6.76
CA THR A 23 -2.63 -7.46 5.30
C THR A 23 -3.14 -6.08 4.89
N PHE A 24 -4.23 -5.57 5.50
CA PHE A 24 -4.71 -4.22 5.21
C PHE A 24 -3.67 -3.13 5.54
N SER A 25 -2.92 -3.32 6.63
CA SER A 25 -1.85 -2.40 7.03
C SER A 25 -0.67 -2.42 6.05
N MET A 26 -0.25 -3.62 5.62
CA MET A 26 0.82 -3.78 4.63
C MET A 26 0.42 -3.15 3.28
N ILE A 27 -0.80 -3.39 2.81
CA ILE A 27 -1.28 -2.82 1.53
C ILE A 27 -1.37 -1.29 1.61
N LYS A 28 -1.79 -0.73 2.74
CA LYS A 28 -1.77 0.72 2.95
C LYS A 28 -0.34 1.28 2.84
N GLN A 29 0.64 0.59 3.44
CA GLN A 29 2.05 0.99 3.31
C GLN A 29 2.53 0.89 1.86
N CYS A 30 2.24 -0.21 1.15
CA CYS A 30 2.56 -0.36 -0.26
C CYS A 30 1.90 0.71 -1.15
N ALA A 31 0.64 1.07 -0.89
CA ALA A 31 -0.07 2.12 -1.60
C ALA A 31 0.56 3.50 -1.35
N SER A 32 1.04 3.77 -0.14
CA SER A 32 1.76 5.03 0.17
C SER A 32 3.12 5.15 -0.53
N LEU A 33 3.74 4.03 -0.87
CA LEU A 33 4.97 3.95 -1.67
C LEU A 33 4.70 3.99 -3.20
N GLY A 34 3.44 4.09 -3.63
CA GLY A 34 3.07 4.06 -5.05
C GLY A 34 3.25 2.70 -5.72
N CYS A 35 3.39 1.62 -4.94
CA CYS A 35 3.58 0.26 -5.44
C CYS A 35 2.26 -0.50 -5.64
N PHE A 36 1.13 0.04 -5.18
CA PHE A 36 -0.17 -0.64 -5.23
C PHE A 36 -1.25 0.27 -5.84
N PRO A 37 -2.24 -0.28 -6.58
CA PRO A 37 -3.39 0.47 -7.05
C PRO A 37 -4.09 1.24 -5.93
N ARG A 38 -4.60 2.44 -6.27
CA ARG A 38 -5.41 3.24 -5.33
C ARG A 38 -6.68 2.43 -5.00
N VAL A 39 -6.61 1.68 -3.91
CA VAL A 39 -7.73 0.94 -3.35
C VAL A 39 -8.63 1.89 -2.56
N LYS A 40 -9.94 1.71 -2.65
CA LYS A 40 -10.90 2.49 -1.89
C LYS A 40 -10.79 2.12 -0.41
N ILE A 41 -10.09 2.95 0.36
CA ILE A 41 -9.97 2.80 1.81
C ILE A 41 -11.28 3.30 2.41
N ILE A 42 -12.02 2.41 3.06
CA ILE A 42 -13.20 2.79 3.85
C ILE A 42 -12.73 2.92 5.29
N HIS A 43 -12.77 4.14 5.81
CA HIS A 43 -12.55 4.38 7.23
C HIS A 43 -13.81 3.97 7.99
N THR A 44 -13.82 2.76 8.56
CA THR A 44 -14.98 2.21 9.27
C THR A 44 -15.35 2.98 10.55
N SER A 45 -14.48 3.89 11.04
CA SER A 45 -14.81 4.75 12.18
C SER A 45 -14.18 6.14 12.07
N ALA A 46 -14.99 7.19 12.21
CA ALA A 46 -14.55 8.59 12.27
C ALA A 46 -13.81 8.94 13.58
N LYS A 47 -13.78 8.03 14.58
CA LYS A 47 -13.23 8.26 15.92
C LYS A 47 -11.93 7.51 16.20
N VAL A 48 -11.56 6.51 15.41
CA VAL A 48 -10.37 5.65 15.65
C VAL A 48 -9.51 5.59 14.40
N HIS A 49 -8.36 6.25 14.42
CA HIS A 49 -7.41 6.37 13.31
C HIS A 49 -6.65 5.07 12.94
N GLY A 50 -7.13 3.90 13.39
CA GLY A 50 -6.45 2.60 13.24
C GLY A 50 -7.28 1.46 12.63
N GLN A 51 -8.60 1.62 12.45
CA GLN A 51 -9.43 0.58 11.83
C GLN A 51 -9.53 0.81 10.32
N ILE A 52 -8.61 0.19 9.59
CA ILE A 52 -8.51 0.24 8.13
C ILE A 52 -9.26 -0.99 7.58
N TYR A 53 -10.35 -0.77 6.85
CA TYR A 53 -11.04 -1.84 6.13
C TYR A 53 -10.96 -1.56 4.62
N ILE A 54 -10.51 -2.56 3.86
CA ILE A 54 -10.39 -2.48 2.41
C ILE A 54 -11.21 -3.65 1.83
N PRO A 55 -12.46 -3.41 1.36
CA PRO A 55 -13.37 -4.48 0.95
C PRO A 55 -12.83 -5.32 -0.20
N GLU A 56 -12.19 -4.68 -1.19
CA GLU A 56 -11.60 -5.38 -2.35
C GLU A 56 -10.55 -6.42 -1.93
N ILE A 57 -9.70 -6.06 -0.97
CA ILE A 57 -8.66 -6.97 -0.47
C ILE A 57 -9.28 -8.12 0.31
N ASN A 58 -10.34 -7.87 1.07
CA ASN A 58 -11.03 -8.95 1.79
C ASN A 58 -11.57 -10.01 0.84
N TRP A 59 -12.17 -9.60 -0.29
CA TRP A 59 -12.64 -10.53 -1.33
C TRP A 59 -11.50 -11.28 -2.01
N ILE A 60 -10.41 -10.58 -2.36
CA ILE A 60 -9.21 -11.21 -2.95
C ILE A 60 -8.61 -12.25 -1.98
N MET A 61 -8.48 -11.91 -0.70
CA MET A 61 -7.98 -12.82 0.34
C MET A 61 -8.87 -14.05 0.49
N MET A 62 -10.19 -13.87 0.44
CA MET A 62 -11.14 -14.99 0.50
C MET A 62 -10.97 -15.93 -0.71
N ILE A 63 -10.92 -15.37 -1.93
CA ILE A 63 -10.73 -16.16 -3.16
C ILE A 63 -9.40 -16.91 -3.13
N LEU A 64 -8.31 -16.23 -2.74
CA LEU A 64 -6.98 -16.83 -2.66
C LEU A 64 -6.92 -17.95 -1.61
N CYS A 65 -7.51 -17.74 -0.43
CA CYS A 65 -7.58 -18.73 0.63
C CYS A 65 -8.35 -19.99 0.20
N LEU A 66 -9.51 -19.81 -0.45
CA LEU A 66 -10.30 -20.89 -1.03
C LEU A 66 -9.52 -21.63 -2.13
N ALA A 67 -8.89 -20.90 -3.06
CA ALA A 67 -8.10 -21.48 -4.13
C ALA A 67 -6.95 -22.35 -3.61
N VAL A 68 -6.20 -21.85 -2.61
CA VAL A 68 -5.10 -22.60 -1.99
C VAL A 68 -5.62 -23.83 -1.23
N THR A 69 -6.71 -23.69 -0.47
CA THR A 69 -7.28 -24.81 0.30
C THR A 69 -7.81 -25.91 -0.61
N ILE A 70 -8.52 -25.55 -1.69
CA ILE A 70 -9.05 -26.48 -2.70
C ILE A 70 -7.93 -27.09 -3.54
N GLY A 71 -6.87 -26.32 -3.84
CA GLY A 71 -5.73 -26.79 -4.64
C GLY A 71 -4.87 -27.82 -3.92
N PHE A 72 -4.61 -27.61 -2.63
CA PHE A 72 -3.76 -28.53 -1.85
C PHE A 72 -4.51 -29.77 -1.37
N ARG A 73 -5.79 -29.65 -0.99
CA ARG A 73 -6.67 -30.70 -0.40
C ARG A 73 -6.13 -31.46 0.83
N ASN A 74 -4.85 -31.29 1.15
CA ASN A 74 -4.13 -31.98 2.21
C ASN A 74 -3.46 -30.95 3.12
N THR A 75 -3.78 -31.02 4.41
CA THR A 75 -3.26 -30.11 5.44
C THR A 75 -1.75 -30.21 5.62
N LYS A 76 -1.13 -31.37 5.34
CA LYS A 76 0.33 -31.55 5.43
C LYS A 76 1.08 -30.70 4.39
N HIS A 77 0.64 -30.77 3.13
CA HIS A 77 1.25 -30.00 2.05
C HIS A 77 1.02 -28.49 2.22
N LEU A 78 -0.18 -28.10 2.69
CA LEU A 78 -0.48 -26.72 3.05
C LEU A 78 0.45 -26.19 4.16
N GLY A 79 0.66 -26.99 5.22
CA GLY A 79 1.56 -26.66 6.32
C GLY A 79 3.01 -26.51 5.87
N ASN A 80 3.51 -27.41 5.01
CA ASN A 80 4.84 -27.31 4.43
C ASN A 80 5.01 -26.02 3.61
N ALA A 81 4.01 -25.64 2.80
CA ALA A 81 4.02 -24.42 2.01
C ALA A 81 4.05 -23.16 2.88
N SER A 82 3.16 -23.05 3.88
CA SER A 82 3.19 -21.92 4.82
C SER A 82 4.48 -21.87 5.62
N GLY A 83 5.03 -23.03 6.00
CA GLY A 83 6.28 -23.14 6.74
C GLY A 83 7.46 -22.56 5.95
N LEU A 84 7.55 -22.88 4.64
CA LEU A 84 8.59 -22.32 3.77
C LEU A 84 8.43 -20.80 3.61
N ALA A 85 7.20 -20.31 3.40
CA ALA A 85 6.95 -18.88 3.28
C ALA A 85 7.35 -18.11 4.55
N ILE A 86 6.97 -18.62 5.72
CA ILE A 86 7.28 -17.99 7.02
C ILE A 86 8.79 -17.98 7.26
N ILE A 87 9.50 -19.10 7.06
CA ILE A 87 10.96 -19.13 7.30
C ILE A 87 11.72 -18.21 6.35
N THR A 88 11.28 -18.08 5.09
CA THR A 88 11.88 -17.13 4.15
C THR A 88 11.68 -15.69 4.61
N VAL A 89 10.47 -15.32 5.06
CA VAL A 89 10.20 -13.98 5.60
C VAL A 89 11.03 -13.73 6.85
N MET A 90 11.11 -14.70 7.76
CA MET A 90 11.94 -14.60 8.98
C MET A 90 13.40 -14.35 8.64
N LEU A 91 13.97 -15.10 7.69
CA LEU A 91 15.35 -14.92 7.22
C LEU A 91 15.59 -13.53 6.64
N VAL A 92 14.66 -13.04 5.80
CA VAL A 92 14.74 -11.67 5.27
C VAL A 92 14.69 -10.65 6.40
N THR A 93 13.80 -10.82 7.38
CA THR A 93 13.71 -9.90 8.53
C THR A 93 14.95 -9.95 9.42
N THR A 94 15.56 -11.13 9.63
CA THR A 94 16.80 -11.29 10.40
C THR A 94 17.97 -10.58 9.72
N CYS A 95 18.09 -10.73 8.40
CA CYS A 95 19.05 -9.96 7.59
C CYS A 95 18.78 -8.45 7.71
N LEU A 96 17.53 -8.01 7.54
CA LEU A 96 17.18 -6.59 7.59
C LEU A 96 17.43 -5.99 8.99
N MET A 97 17.09 -6.72 10.06
CA MET A 97 17.35 -6.31 11.43
C MET A 97 18.85 -6.21 11.72
N SER A 98 19.66 -7.12 11.19
CA SER A 98 21.12 -7.03 11.31
C SER A 98 21.67 -5.75 10.68
N LEU A 99 21.13 -5.34 9.52
CA LEU A 99 21.48 -4.07 8.87
C LEU A 99 21.02 -2.87 9.68
N VAL A 100 19.81 -2.92 10.25
CA VAL A 100 19.27 -1.86 11.12
C VAL A 100 20.13 -1.64 12.36
N ILE A 101 20.64 -2.71 12.99
CA ILE A 101 21.54 -2.62 14.16
C ILE A 101 22.82 -1.82 13.82
N VAL A 102 23.38 -2.05 12.64
CA VAL A 102 24.61 -1.38 12.19
C VAL A 102 24.32 0.04 11.70
N LEU A 103 23.34 0.21 10.81
CA LEU A 103 23.10 1.46 10.10
C LEU A 103 22.26 2.47 10.89
N CYS A 104 21.20 2.00 11.57
CA CYS A 104 20.27 2.90 12.27
C CYS A 104 20.65 3.07 13.74
N TRP A 105 21.04 1.99 14.43
CA TRP A 105 21.41 2.05 15.84
C TRP A 105 22.90 2.31 16.09
N HIS A 106 23.73 2.30 15.04
CA HIS A 106 25.16 2.62 15.13
C HIS A 106 25.90 1.77 16.20
N LYS A 107 25.42 0.54 16.44
CA LYS A 107 26.01 -0.40 17.41
C LYS A 107 27.20 -1.14 16.80
N SER A 108 27.99 -1.80 17.65
CA SER A 108 29.17 -2.55 17.19
C SER A 108 28.80 -3.64 16.19
N ILE A 109 29.60 -3.75 15.12
CA ILE A 109 29.43 -4.75 14.06
C ILE A 109 29.45 -6.17 14.64
N PHE A 110 30.23 -6.41 15.70
CA PHE A 110 30.26 -7.69 16.42
C PHE A 110 28.90 -8.10 16.97
N LEU A 111 28.08 -7.16 17.44
CA LEU A 111 26.73 -7.46 17.94
C LEU A 111 25.81 -7.88 16.80
N ALA A 112 25.89 -7.18 15.66
CA ALA A 112 25.12 -7.54 14.46
C ALA A 112 25.52 -8.92 13.91
N ILE A 113 26.83 -9.23 13.88
CA ILE A 113 27.34 -10.55 13.51
C ILE A 113 26.87 -11.62 14.50
N GLY A 114 26.91 -11.35 15.81
CA GLY A 114 26.40 -12.28 16.81
C GLY A 114 24.90 -12.56 16.65
N PHE A 115 24.11 -11.52 16.37
CA PHE A 115 22.67 -11.64 16.12
C PHE A 115 22.37 -12.48 14.88
N ILE A 116 22.97 -12.16 13.72
CA ILE A 116 22.72 -12.90 12.48
C ILE A 116 23.24 -14.33 12.56
N LEU A 117 24.35 -14.59 13.27
CA LEU A 117 24.87 -15.94 13.43
C LEU A 117 23.96 -16.77 14.34
N PHE A 118 23.45 -16.20 15.43
CA PHE A 118 22.54 -16.93 16.33
C PHE A 118 21.18 -17.22 15.67
N PHE A 119 20.48 -16.18 15.19
CA PHE A 119 19.14 -16.36 14.58
C PHE A 119 19.23 -17.00 13.20
N GLY A 120 20.18 -16.55 12.37
CA GLY A 120 20.34 -17.04 11.01
C GLY A 120 20.77 -18.51 10.94
N THR A 121 21.51 -19.05 11.92
CA THR A 121 21.82 -20.50 11.94
C THR A 121 20.59 -21.34 12.23
N ILE A 122 19.77 -20.95 13.22
CA ILE A 122 18.49 -21.62 13.52
C ILE A 122 17.58 -21.58 12.29
N GLU A 123 17.49 -20.41 11.66
CA GLU A 123 16.65 -20.24 10.47
C GLU A 123 17.17 -21.02 9.27
N ALA A 124 18.48 -21.04 9.04
CA ALA A 124 19.11 -21.80 7.97
C ALA A 124 18.92 -23.32 8.15
N LEU A 125 18.97 -23.83 9.39
CA LEU A 125 18.65 -25.22 9.69
C LEU A 125 17.18 -25.54 9.34
N TYR A 126 16.25 -24.66 9.73
CA TYR A 126 14.84 -24.85 9.41
C TYR A 126 14.56 -24.74 7.91
N LEU A 127 15.20 -23.79 7.22
CA LEU A 127 15.13 -23.63 5.77
C LEU A 127 15.66 -24.89 5.06
N SER A 128 16.78 -25.44 5.53
CA SER A 128 17.35 -26.69 4.98
C SER A 128 16.34 -27.85 5.10
N ALA A 129 15.67 -27.98 6.26
CA ALA A 129 14.62 -28.97 6.44
C ALA A 129 13.38 -28.71 5.55
N ALA A 130 13.02 -27.44 5.34
CA ALA A 130 11.90 -27.05 4.49
C ALA A 130 12.18 -27.29 2.99
N LEU A 131 13.44 -27.11 2.55
CA LEU A 131 13.87 -27.37 1.17
C LEU A 131 13.80 -28.86 0.79
N ILE A 132 14.03 -29.78 1.74
CA ILE A 132 13.85 -31.22 1.49
C ILE A 132 12.39 -31.53 1.12
N LYS A 133 11.43 -30.77 1.68
CA LYS A 133 10.00 -30.90 1.42
C LYS A 133 9.50 -30.05 0.25
N PHE A 134 10.42 -29.54 -0.60
CA PHE A 134 10.07 -28.67 -1.71
C PHE A 134 9.02 -29.30 -2.66
N ARG A 135 9.18 -30.60 -2.95
CA ARG A 135 8.27 -31.36 -3.82
C ARG A 135 6.92 -31.66 -3.19
N GLU A 136 6.82 -31.54 -1.86
CA GLU A 136 5.58 -31.74 -1.09
C GLU A 136 4.73 -30.46 -1.03
N GLY A 137 4.85 -29.58 -2.03
CA GLY A 137 4.00 -28.39 -2.20
C GLY A 137 4.61 -27.08 -1.70
N ALA A 138 5.84 -27.09 -1.18
CA ALA A 138 6.49 -25.86 -0.73
C ALA A 138 6.87 -24.91 -1.88
N TRP A 139 6.84 -25.37 -3.13
CA TRP A 139 7.06 -24.56 -4.32
C TRP A 139 5.97 -23.51 -4.58
N VAL A 140 4.74 -23.68 -4.07
CA VAL A 140 3.61 -22.79 -4.36
C VAL A 140 3.86 -21.33 -3.95
N PRO A 141 4.25 -21.00 -2.69
CA PRO A 141 4.57 -19.62 -2.31
C PRO A 141 5.72 -19.02 -3.12
N ILE A 142 6.70 -19.84 -3.55
CA ILE A 142 7.82 -19.39 -4.38
C ILE A 142 7.35 -18.98 -5.78
N VAL A 143 6.35 -19.65 -6.34
CA VAL A 143 5.74 -19.26 -7.63
C VAL A 143 4.76 -18.10 -7.45
N LEU A 144 4.05 -18.04 -6.31
CA LEU A 144 3.09 -16.99 -6.04
C LEU A 144 3.76 -15.62 -5.80
N ALA A 145 4.92 -15.59 -5.14
CA ALA A 145 5.68 -14.37 -4.87
C ALA A 145 6.03 -13.54 -6.13
N PRO A 146 6.66 -14.09 -7.19
CA PRO A 146 6.97 -13.34 -8.39
C PRO A 146 5.73 -12.84 -9.13
N ILE A 147 4.60 -13.56 -9.07
CA ILE A 147 3.34 -13.09 -9.66
C ILE A 147 2.89 -11.79 -8.97
N PHE A 148 2.90 -11.75 -7.64
CA PHE A 148 2.59 -10.52 -6.90
C PHE A 148 3.60 -9.41 -7.15
N ILE A 149 4.90 -9.72 -7.22
CA ILE A 149 5.95 -8.75 -7.55
C ILE A 149 5.72 -8.17 -8.95
N LEU A 150 5.38 -8.98 -9.95
CA LEU A 150 5.10 -8.52 -11.31
C LEU A 150 3.93 -7.54 -11.34
N ILE A 151 2.83 -7.86 -10.66
CA ILE A 151 1.67 -6.95 -10.56
C ILE A 151 2.10 -5.63 -9.92
N MET A 152 2.86 -5.69 -8.83
CA MET A 152 3.37 -4.52 -8.11
C MET A 152 4.31 -3.67 -8.99
N CYS A 153 5.24 -4.30 -9.71
CA CYS A 153 6.18 -3.64 -10.61
C CYS A 153 5.49 -2.98 -11.80
N VAL A 154 4.55 -3.68 -12.44
CA VAL A 154 3.76 -3.13 -13.56
C VAL A 154 2.96 -1.92 -13.08
N TRP A 155 2.35 -2.00 -11.90
CA TRP A 155 1.61 -0.88 -11.33
C TRP A 155 2.49 0.32 -11.00
N HIS A 156 3.63 0.06 -10.35
CA HIS A 156 4.59 1.09 -9.99
C HIS A 156 5.14 1.79 -11.24
N TYR A 157 5.50 1.03 -12.27
CA TYR A 157 5.93 1.56 -13.56
C TYR A 157 4.85 2.44 -14.21
N GLY A 158 3.60 1.98 -14.25
CA GLY A 158 2.48 2.77 -14.77
C GLY A 158 2.23 4.06 -13.98
N THR A 159 2.41 4.02 -12.66
CA THR A 159 2.26 5.20 -11.78
C THR A 159 3.35 6.22 -12.05
N ILE A 160 4.61 5.78 -12.19
CA ILE A 160 5.73 6.65 -12.56
C ILE A 160 5.51 7.27 -13.93
N LYS A 161 5.12 6.47 -14.93
CA LYS A 161 4.89 6.98 -16.30
C LYS A 161 3.74 7.97 -16.38
N LYS A 162 2.66 7.73 -15.63
CA LYS A 162 1.57 8.70 -15.49
C LYS A 162 2.05 10.00 -14.85
N TYR A 163 2.86 9.89 -13.79
CA TYR A 163 3.42 11.06 -13.11
C TYR A 163 4.31 11.88 -14.04
N GLU A 164 5.20 11.24 -14.81
CA GLU A 164 6.03 11.90 -15.83
C GLU A 164 5.17 12.60 -16.89
N PHE A 165 4.13 11.93 -17.41
CA PHE A 165 3.22 12.52 -18.38
C PHE A 165 2.44 13.72 -17.81
N ASP A 166 1.97 13.64 -16.57
CA ASP A 166 1.27 14.75 -15.91
C ASP A 166 2.22 15.95 -15.67
N VAL A 167 3.53 15.71 -15.53
CA VAL A 167 4.56 16.77 -15.42
C VAL A 167 4.90 17.37 -16.80
N GLU A 168 4.94 16.58 -17.87
CA GLU A 168 5.20 17.07 -19.23
C GLU A 168 3.99 17.77 -19.86
N SER A 169 2.78 17.31 -19.57
CA SER A 169 1.51 17.90 -20.04
C SER A 169 1.02 19.05 -19.16
N LYS A 170 1.92 19.69 -18.39
CA LYS A 170 1.58 20.83 -17.54
C LYS A 170 1.05 21.99 -18.36
N VAL A 171 -0.14 22.45 -18.00
CA VAL A 171 -0.70 23.71 -18.53
C VAL A 171 -0.15 24.84 -17.68
N SER A 172 0.61 25.74 -18.31
CA SER A 172 1.19 26.91 -17.66
C SER A 172 0.12 27.76 -16.96
N ILE A 173 0.37 28.18 -15.72
CA ILE A 173 -0.46 29.17 -15.00
C ILE A 173 -0.64 30.44 -15.83
N ASN A 174 0.33 30.80 -16.67
CA ASN A 174 0.25 31.98 -17.55
C ASN A 174 -0.86 31.83 -18.62
N TRP A 175 -1.11 30.61 -19.10
CA TRP A 175 -2.24 30.34 -20.00
C TRP A 175 -3.58 30.57 -19.29
N LEU A 176 -3.67 30.19 -18.02
CA LEU A 176 -4.87 30.36 -17.19
C LEU A 176 -5.10 31.84 -16.83
N LEU A 177 -4.03 32.60 -16.54
CA LEU A 177 -4.09 34.05 -16.36
C LEU A 177 -4.51 34.79 -17.65
N GLY A 178 -4.02 34.34 -18.81
CA GLY A 178 -4.44 34.88 -20.11
C GLY A 178 -5.91 34.59 -20.45
N LEU A 179 -6.43 33.45 -19.99
CA LEU A 179 -7.86 33.11 -20.13
C LEU A 179 -8.73 33.96 -19.19
N SER A 180 -8.26 34.24 -17.97
CA SER A 180 -8.94 35.10 -16.99
C SER A 180 -9.12 36.53 -17.50
N LEU A 181 -8.10 37.10 -18.15
CA LEU A 181 -8.13 38.48 -18.67
C LEU A 181 -9.12 38.68 -19.84
N ASN A 182 -9.42 37.62 -20.60
CA ASN A 182 -10.37 37.65 -21.72
C ASN A 182 -11.82 37.34 -21.32
N LEU A 183 -12.07 36.83 -20.10
CA LEU A 183 -13.42 36.59 -19.59
C LEU A 183 -13.77 37.67 -18.55
N GLY A 184 -14.64 38.60 -18.93
CA GLY A 184 -15.21 39.58 -17.99
C GLY A 184 -15.74 38.89 -16.71
N ILE A 185 -15.09 39.18 -15.58
CA ILE A 185 -15.32 38.49 -14.31
C ILE A 185 -16.66 38.95 -13.70
N VAL A 186 -17.71 38.12 -13.77
CA VAL A 186 -19.02 38.36 -13.15
C VAL A 186 -19.26 37.42 -11.97
N ARG A 187 -19.09 37.93 -10.74
CA ARG A 187 -19.11 37.21 -9.45
C ARG A 187 -20.36 36.31 -9.24
N VAL A 188 -20.17 35.03 -8.94
CA VAL A 188 -21.24 34.10 -8.50
C VAL A 188 -20.88 33.55 -7.10
N ARG A 189 -21.91 33.18 -6.33
CA ARG A 189 -21.82 32.78 -4.91
C ARG A 189 -21.64 31.26 -4.79
N GLY A 190 -20.40 30.80 -4.61
CA GLY A 190 -20.04 29.39 -4.33
C GLY A 190 -18.51 29.17 -4.33
N ILE A 191 -18.01 28.21 -3.52
CA ILE A 191 -16.57 27.86 -3.42
C ILE A 191 -16.38 26.43 -3.91
N GLY A 192 -15.51 26.23 -4.91
CA GLY A 192 -15.06 24.92 -5.35
C GLY A 192 -13.62 24.68 -4.92
N LEU A 193 -13.38 23.64 -4.13
CA LEU A 193 -12.05 23.29 -3.62
C LEU A 193 -11.52 22.09 -4.43
N ILE A 194 -10.47 22.31 -5.23
CA ILE A 194 -9.77 21.22 -5.93
C ILE A 194 -8.44 21.01 -5.22
N HIS A 195 -8.30 19.85 -4.61
CA HIS A 195 -7.07 19.44 -3.96
C HIS A 195 -6.11 18.94 -5.04
N THR A 196 -4.97 19.61 -5.22
CA THR A 196 -3.86 19.13 -6.05
C THR A 196 -2.74 18.64 -5.13
N GLU A 197 -2.13 17.50 -5.47
CA GLU A 197 -0.94 16.97 -4.78
C GLU A 197 0.35 17.63 -5.30
N LEU A 198 0.28 18.60 -6.24
CA LEU A 198 1.44 19.33 -6.77
C LEU A 198 1.71 20.60 -5.95
N GLU A 199 2.96 20.75 -5.50
CA GLU A 199 3.44 21.84 -4.63
C GLU A 199 3.49 23.24 -5.28
N THR A 200 3.10 23.39 -6.55
CA THR A 200 3.15 24.70 -7.26
C THR A 200 2.20 24.85 -8.46
N ASP A 201 1.69 23.77 -9.06
CA ASP A 201 1.04 23.84 -10.37
C ASP A 201 -0.32 23.12 -10.46
N ILE A 202 -1.16 23.58 -11.38
CA ILE A 202 -2.52 23.07 -11.61
C ILE A 202 -2.47 21.85 -12.56
N PRO A 203 -3.09 20.71 -12.21
CA PRO A 203 -3.03 19.49 -13.02
C PRO A 203 -3.76 19.65 -14.36
N ALA A 204 -3.26 18.99 -15.41
CA ALA A 204 -3.77 19.07 -16.79
C ALA A 204 -5.28 18.73 -16.93
N ILE A 205 -5.79 17.88 -16.03
CA ILE A 205 -7.21 17.50 -15.93
C ILE A 205 -8.13 18.70 -15.67
N PHE A 206 -7.61 19.76 -15.04
CA PHE A 206 -8.34 21.01 -14.84
C PHE A 206 -8.68 21.69 -16.17
N SER A 207 -7.76 21.67 -17.14
CA SER A 207 -7.99 22.30 -18.45
C SER A 207 -9.13 21.61 -19.20
N HIS A 208 -9.18 20.26 -19.14
CA HIS A 208 -10.24 19.45 -19.73
C HIS A 208 -11.57 19.60 -18.99
N PHE A 209 -11.54 19.77 -17.67
CA PHE A 209 -12.74 20.04 -16.86
C PHE A 209 -13.34 21.42 -17.17
N VAL A 210 -12.49 22.46 -17.29
CA VAL A 210 -12.90 23.83 -17.66
C VAL A 210 -13.46 23.88 -19.08
N THR A 211 -12.85 23.17 -20.03
CA THR A 211 -13.36 23.12 -21.43
C THR A 211 -14.65 22.32 -21.57
N ASN A 212 -14.83 21.20 -20.84
CA ASN A 212 -16.12 20.48 -20.83
C ASN A 212 -17.23 21.24 -20.11
N LEU A 213 -16.93 21.98 -19.03
CA LEU A 213 -17.91 22.86 -18.39
C LEU A 213 -18.37 24.00 -19.31
N ARG A 214 -17.47 24.49 -20.18
CA ARG A 214 -17.77 25.51 -21.20
C ARG A 214 -18.85 25.06 -22.20
N ALA A 215 -19.01 23.75 -22.41
CA ALA A 215 -19.98 23.19 -23.36
C ALA A 215 -21.41 23.04 -22.79
N HIS A 216 -21.59 23.04 -21.46
CA HIS A 216 -22.88 22.69 -20.86
C HIS A 216 -23.61 23.82 -20.14
N LEU A 217 -22.93 24.88 -19.68
CA LEU A 217 -23.61 26.03 -19.08
C LEU A 217 -22.88 27.35 -19.38
N PRO A 218 -23.43 28.26 -20.20
CA PRO A 218 -22.82 29.55 -20.50
C PRO A 218 -22.83 30.57 -19.32
N ARG A 219 -23.06 30.14 -18.06
CA ARG A 219 -23.22 31.02 -16.88
C ARG A 219 -22.56 30.55 -15.58
N PHE A 220 -21.55 29.67 -15.61
CA PHE A 220 -20.79 29.32 -14.40
C PHE A 220 -19.44 30.04 -14.34
N LEU A 221 -19.29 30.91 -13.34
CA LEU A 221 -18.07 31.69 -13.10
C LEU A 221 -17.12 30.91 -12.18
N PHE A 222 -15.88 30.68 -12.63
CA PHE A 222 -14.82 30.10 -11.81
C PHE A 222 -14.25 31.16 -10.85
N HIS A 223 -14.52 31.03 -9.55
CA HIS A 223 -13.79 31.74 -8.50
C HIS A 223 -12.82 30.75 -7.84
N PHE A 224 -11.60 30.67 -8.39
CA PHE A 224 -10.50 29.92 -7.79
C PHE A 224 -9.63 30.89 -6.99
N ILE A 225 -9.99 31.16 -5.73
CA ILE A 225 -9.07 31.80 -4.79
C ILE A 225 -8.02 30.75 -4.46
N LEU A 226 -6.87 30.85 -5.13
CA LEU A 226 -5.68 30.06 -4.86
C LEU A 226 -5.10 30.53 -3.51
N TYR A 227 -5.62 30.02 -2.38
CA TYR A 227 -4.99 30.21 -1.07
C TYR A 227 -3.71 29.36 -1.04
N PHE A 228 -2.60 29.93 -1.53
CA PHE A 228 -1.29 29.28 -1.56
C PHE A 228 -0.46 29.48 -0.28
N PHE A 229 -1.04 29.97 0.81
CA PHE A 229 -0.25 30.24 2.02
C PHE A 229 -0.95 29.73 3.29
N THR A 230 -0.20 28.92 4.04
CA THR A 230 -0.41 28.54 5.47
C THR A 230 -1.14 27.23 5.77
N LEU A 231 -0.69 26.10 5.21
CA LEU A 231 -0.87 24.79 5.86
C LEU A 231 0.45 24.14 6.31
N TYR A 232 1.59 24.69 5.88
CA TYR A 232 2.92 24.21 6.31
C TYR A 232 3.25 24.52 7.78
N CYS A 233 2.54 25.46 8.43
CA CYS A 233 2.80 25.82 9.83
C CYS A 233 1.99 24.98 10.85
N MET A 234 0.97 24.21 10.44
CA MET A 234 0.16 23.41 11.37
C MET A 234 0.57 21.95 11.49
N ARG A 235 1.44 21.43 10.62
CA ARG A 235 1.87 20.02 10.65
C ARG A 235 3.20 19.78 11.40
N PHE A 236 3.78 20.82 12.02
CA PHE A 236 4.96 20.68 12.90
C PHE A 236 4.68 20.99 14.38
N LYS A 237 3.42 21.22 14.77
CA LYS A 237 3.05 21.63 16.13
C LYS A 237 1.90 20.85 16.79
N VAL A 238 1.64 19.65 16.29
CA VAL A 238 0.79 18.63 16.93
C VAL A 238 1.52 17.30 16.62
N LEU A 239 2.55 16.94 17.38
CA LEU A 239 2.43 16.13 18.61
C LEU A 239 1.57 14.88 18.39
#